data_AF-K2H8J0-F1
#
_entry.id   AF-K2H8J0-F1
#
_cell.length_a   1.000
_cell.length_b   1.000
_cell.length_c   1.000
_cell.angle_alpha   90.00
_cell.angle_beta   90.00
_cell.angle_gamma   90.00
#
_symmetry.space_group_name_H-M   'P 1'
#
loop_
_entity.id
_entity.type
_entity.pdbx_description
1 polymer ?
#
loop_
_entity_poly.entity_id
_entity_poly.type
_entity_poly.pdbx_seq_one_letter_code
_entity_poly.pdbx_strand_id
1 'polypeptide(L)' 'MITGTSQADVAILIVAAGTGEFEAGISKNGQTREHILLSYTLGVKQMIVG' A
#
# COMPACT_ATOMS: atom_id res chain seq x y z
N MET A 1 -5.12 -7.86 -5.66
CA MET A 1 -5.04 -7.24 -4.33
C MET A 1 -6.36 -7.34 -3.58
N ILE A 2 -7.48 -6.88 -4.15
CA ILE A 2 -8.79 -6.73 -3.49
C ILE A 2 -9.30 -7.97 -2.74
N THR A 3 -9.28 -9.16 -3.35
CA THR A 3 -9.81 -10.39 -2.71
C THR A 3 -8.95 -10.92 -1.56
N GLY A 4 -7.64 -10.68 -1.60
CA GLY A 4 -6.73 -11.04 -0.50
C GLY A 4 -6.77 -10.02 0.63
N THR A 5 -6.83 -8.73 0.28
CA THR A 5 -6.87 -7.62 1.24
C THR A 5 -8.18 -7.59 2.03
N SER A 6 -9.31 -8.02 1.45
CA SER A 6 -10.59 -8.09 2.17
C SER A 6 -10.67 -9.19 3.23
N GLN A 7 -9.71 -10.12 3.25
CA GLN A 7 -9.60 -11.20 4.24
C GLN A 7 -8.45 -10.95 5.23
N ALA A 8 -7.71 -9.86 5.08
CA ALA A 8 -6.52 -9.58 5.88
C ALA A 8 -6.86 -8.65 7.05
N ASP A 9 -6.35 -8.99 8.25
CA ASP A 9 -6.43 -8.11 9.42
C ASP A 9 -5.24 -7.12 9.48
N VAL A 10 -4.11 -7.51 8.87
CA VAL A 10 -2.84 -6.77 8.85
C VAL A 10 -2.28 -6.74 7.42
N ALA A 11 -1.77 -5.60 6.99
CA ALA A 11 -1.06 -5.45 5.71
C ALA A 11 0.42 -5.13 5.92
N ILE A 12 1.26 -5.64 5.00
CA ILE A 12 2.65 -5.23 4.87
C ILE A 12 2.75 -4.38 3.60
N LEU A 13 3.20 -3.15 3.76
CA LEU A 13 3.49 -2.23 2.68
C LEU A 13 4.99 -2.24 2.43
N ILE A 14 5.40 -2.68 1.24
CA ILE A 14 6.80 -2.59 0.81
C ILE A 14 6.97 -1.35 -0.06
N VAL A 15 7.94 -0.51 0.29
CA VAL A 15 8.25 0.72 -0.44
C VAL A 15 9.65 0.66 -1.02
N ALA A 16 9.78 1.00 -2.30
CA ALA A 16 11.09 1.09 -2.94
C ALA A 16 11.92 2.22 -2.30
N ALA A 17 13.15 1.89 -1.90
CA ALA A 17 14.12 2.84 -1.36
C ALA A 17 15.02 3.47 -2.45
N GLY A 18 14.80 3.13 -3.73
CA GLY A 18 15.52 3.70 -4.85
C GLY A 18 15.21 5.20 -5.02
N THR A 19 16.22 6.00 -5.30
CA THR A 19 16.07 7.43 -5.64
C THR A 19 15.14 7.60 -6.85
N GLY A 20 14.02 8.31 -6.67
CA GLY A 20 13.00 8.51 -7.70
C GLY A 20 11.92 7.42 -7.75
N GLU A 21 12.20 6.21 -7.26
CA GLU A 21 11.23 5.12 -7.20
C GLU A 21 10.24 5.31 -6.05
N PHE A 22 10.73 5.81 -4.91
CA PHE A 22 9.88 6.21 -3.78
C PHE A 22 8.88 7.29 -4.21
N GLU A 23 9.38 8.36 -4.82
CA GLU A 23 8.57 9.50 -5.26
C GLU A 23 7.57 9.11 -6.35
N ALA A 24 7.97 8.23 -7.28
CA ALA A 24 7.06 7.71 -8.30
C ALA A 24 5.93 6.86 -7.68
N GLY A 25 6.25 5.99 -6.71
CA GLY A 25 5.29 5.13 -6.02
C GLY A 25 4.29 5.87 -5.13
N ILE A 26 4.68 7.00 -4.55
CA ILE A 26 3.83 7.87 -3.70
C ILE A 26 3.14 9.00 -4.49
N SER A 27 3.49 9.19 -5.76
CA SER A 27 2.86 10.19 -6.63
C SER A 27 1.34 10.03 -6.72
N LYS A 28 0.64 11.02 -7.29
CA LYS A 28 -0.83 10.97 -7.45
C LYS A 28 -1.31 9.73 -8.21
N ASN A 29 -0.50 9.23 -9.15
CA ASN A 29 -0.77 8.04 -9.96
C ASN A 29 0.10 6.85 -9.53
N GLY A 30 0.73 6.96 -8.36
CA GLY A 30 1.64 5.96 -7.81
C GLY A 30 0.88 4.76 -7.25
N GLN A 31 1.35 3.57 -7.58
CA GLN A 31 0.70 2.31 -7.18
C GLN A 31 0.76 2.08 -5.68
N THR A 32 1.86 2.45 -5.02
CA THR A 32 2.01 2.31 -3.57
C THR A 32 0.92 3.09 -2.84
N ARG A 33 0.61 4.31 -3.30
CA ARG A 33 -0.46 5.15 -2.74
C ARG A 33 -1.85 4.54 -2.97
N GLU A 34 -2.13 4.05 -4.17
CA GLU A 34 -3.41 3.42 -4.52
C GLU A 34 -3.67 2.17 -3.66
N HIS A 35 -2.66 1.31 -3.50
CA HIS A 35 -2.76 0.08 -2.72
C HIS A 35 -2.96 0.32 -1.22
N ILE A 36 -2.35 1.36 -0.65
CA ILE A 36 -2.60 1.77 0.74
C ILE A 36 -4.06 2.19 0.91
N LEU A 37 -4.55 3.05 0.01
CA LEU A 37 -5.91 3.57 0.09
C LEU A 37 -6.94 2.45 -0.01
N LEU A 38 -6.76 1.52 -0.96
CA LEU A 38 -7.63 0.36 -1.10
C LEU A 38 -7.60 -0.54 0.13
N SER A 39 -6.41 -0.78 0.72
CA SER A 39 -6.29 -1.59 1.93
C SER A 39 -7.02 -0.97 3.12
N TYR A 40 -6.94 0.36 3.26
CA TYR A 40 -7.69 1.09 4.27
C TYR A 40 -9.20 1.02 4.05
N THR A 41 -9.67 1.21 2.81
CA THR A 41 -11.10 1.12 2.48
C THR A 41 -11.67 -0.29 2.68
N LEU A 42 -10.86 -1.33 2.50
CA LEU A 42 -11.25 -2.72 2.72
C LEU A 42 -11.23 -3.14 4.20
N GLY A 43 -10.82 -2.26 5.11
CA GLY A 43 -10.93 -2.48 6.57
C GLY A 43 -9.63 -2.89 7.26
N VAL A 44 -8.49 -2.91 6.56
CA VAL A 44 -7.19 -3.20 7.17
C VAL A 44 -6.73 -1.99 7.99
N LYS A 45 -6.79 -2.11 9.32
CA LYS A 45 -6.43 -1.01 10.25
C LYS A 45 -4.98 -1.05 10.72
N GLN A 46 -4.34 -2.22 10.66
CA GLN A 46 -2.95 -2.42 11.06
C GLN A 46 -2.08 -2.56 9.82
N MET A 47 -1.08 -1.70 9.68
CA MET A 47 -0.17 -1.71 8.54
C MET A 47 1.27 -1.57 9.02
N ILE A 48 2.13 -2.46 8.52
CA ILE A 48 3.58 -2.44 8.75
C ILE A 48 4.24 -1.94 7.46
N VAL A 49 5.15 -0.97 7.56
CA VAL A 49 5.88 -0.41 6.42
C VAL A 49 7.30 -0.96 6.43
N GLY A 50 7.78 -1.41 5.27
CA GLY A 50 9.13 -1.94 5.07
C GLY A 50 9.69 -1.68 3.68
#